data_AF-A0A356J301-F1
#
_entry.id   AF-A0A356J301-F1
#
_cell.length_a   1.000
_cell.length_b   1.000
_cell.length_c   1.000
_cell.angle_alpha   90.00
_cell.angle_beta   90.00
_cell.angle_gamma   90.00
#
_symmetry.space_group_name_H-M   'P 1'
#
loop_
_entity.id
_entity.type
_entity.pdbx_description
1 polymer ?
#
loop_
_entity_poly.entity_id
_entity_poly.type
_entity_poly.pdbx_seq_one_letter_code
_entity_poly.pdbx_strand_id
1 'polypeptide(L)'
;MKARHVCAVLGLAIAAGTVVFMRALVASNDAQAETVATRLLRTVPVEPTARTMRATLDFRPDGRVLQGPPLRATFATAADLAPSGEVAVTRALFSQRRLETPPVGTTLTFLGRKGAYRLKLAKIIEWDRPLRGYPNAFVSPETAAAIGEEWTPYVPQTAAELAPGFRSDAGRNFDRARGLLLWAAALTALCLLVNTLFLSVEAKRRDYAILRVLGLTRGGLVRKVWAEAFKLSLIGYVVGAAGASAAVWAYTAWDAALFPEGCVLPLSAFLLSGALTFGASFVAALAALRPALAVKPLEAASFRPPRHRPWGMMLSFALGFGAFVAVEVWGASLTKAFVPSKEWPDAIVSILPGGVSSFDIEKLRKLEGVRRIS
;
A
#
# COMPACT_ATOMS: atom_id res chain seq x y z
N MET A 1 -33.78 -17.86 0.83
CA MET A 1 -33.30 -16.89 -0.21
C MET A 1 -33.07 -17.66 -1.51
N LYS A 2 -33.40 -17.11 -2.69
CA LYS A 2 -33.02 -17.74 -3.98
C LYS A 2 -31.50 -17.59 -4.18
N ALA A 3 -30.82 -18.58 -4.78
CA ALA A 3 -29.36 -18.60 -4.94
C ALA A 3 -28.74 -17.30 -5.53
N ARG A 4 -29.49 -16.60 -6.39
CA ARG A 4 -29.11 -15.29 -6.96
C ARG A 4 -28.98 -14.17 -5.92
N HIS A 5 -29.85 -14.14 -4.91
CA HIS A 5 -29.80 -13.14 -3.84
C HIS A 5 -28.58 -13.35 -2.95
N VAL A 6 -28.18 -14.61 -2.74
CA VAL A 6 -26.96 -14.96 -2.01
C VAL A 6 -25.71 -14.45 -2.74
N CYS A 7 -25.63 -14.65 -4.06
CA CYS A 7 -24.49 -14.21 -4.86
C CYS A 7 -24.33 -12.67 -4.88
N ALA A 8 -25.42 -11.91 -5.00
CA ALA A 8 -25.37 -10.44 -4.88
C ALA A 8 -24.93 -9.98 -3.49
N VAL A 9 -25.50 -10.56 -2.43
CA VAL A 9 -25.14 -10.21 -1.06
C VAL A 9 -23.66 -10.50 -0.81
N LEU A 10 -23.14 -11.62 -1.31
CA LEU A 10 -21.73 -11.97 -1.20
C LEU A 10 -20.83 -10.96 -1.94
N GLY A 11 -21.17 -10.61 -3.18
CA GLY A 11 -20.40 -9.63 -3.96
C GLY A 11 -20.37 -8.24 -3.31
N LEU A 12 -21.51 -7.80 -2.78
CA LEU A 12 -21.62 -6.57 -2.00
C LEU A 12 -20.81 -6.62 -0.71
N ALA A 13 -20.89 -7.74 0.02
CA ALA A 13 -20.15 -7.93 1.26
C ALA A 13 -18.63 -7.89 1.01
N ILE A 14 -18.15 -8.54 -0.04
CA ILE A 14 -16.74 -8.50 -0.42
C ILE A 14 -16.32 -7.07 -0.72
N ALA A 15 -17.03 -6.34 -1.59
CA ALA A 15 -16.61 -4.99 -1.97
C ALA A 15 -16.70 -3.97 -0.81
N ALA A 16 -17.79 -3.99 -0.05
CA ALA A 16 -17.94 -3.14 1.13
C ALA A 16 -16.86 -3.46 2.18
N GLY A 17 -16.60 -4.75 2.38
CA GLY A 17 -15.58 -5.26 3.27
C GLY A 17 -14.18 -4.87 2.84
N THR A 18 -13.83 -4.94 1.54
CA THR A 18 -12.52 -4.53 1.02
C THR A 18 -12.24 -3.07 1.32
N VAL A 19 -13.21 -2.17 1.15
CA VAL A 19 -13.03 -0.74 1.46
C VAL A 19 -12.78 -0.54 2.96
N VAL A 20 -13.57 -1.20 3.82
CA VAL A 20 -13.41 -1.12 5.29
C VAL A 20 -12.05 -1.68 5.71
N PHE A 21 -11.73 -2.90 5.26
CA PHE A 21 -10.48 -3.59 5.56
C PHE A 21 -9.26 -2.75 5.16
N MET A 22 -9.23 -2.26 3.92
CA MET A 22 -8.14 -1.44 3.40
C MET A 22 -7.91 -0.18 4.24
N ARG A 23 -8.98 0.54 4.59
CA ARG A 23 -8.87 1.79 5.33
C ARG A 23 -8.54 1.58 6.80
N ALA A 24 -9.13 0.56 7.44
CA ALA A 24 -8.80 0.19 8.80
C ALA A 24 -7.34 -0.30 8.91
N LEU A 25 -6.87 -1.10 7.96
CA LEU A 25 -5.48 -1.57 7.96
C LEU A 25 -4.49 -0.41 7.80
N VAL A 26 -4.77 0.54 6.90
CA VAL A 26 -3.94 1.75 6.74
C VAL A 26 -3.98 2.61 8.00
N ALA A 27 -5.16 2.86 8.58
CA ALA A 27 -5.28 3.63 9.81
C ALA A 27 -4.56 2.97 10.99
N SER A 28 -4.62 1.64 11.07
CA SER A 28 -3.89 0.87 12.09
C SER A 28 -2.38 1.02 11.89
N ASN A 29 -1.89 0.88 10.66
CA ASN A 29 -0.47 1.11 10.33
C ASN A 29 0.00 2.54 10.64
N ASP A 30 -0.83 3.54 10.33
CA ASP A 30 -0.50 4.94 10.59
C ASP A 30 -0.42 5.23 12.09
N ALA A 31 -1.34 4.67 12.88
CA ALA A 31 -1.28 4.75 14.34
C ALA A 31 0.00 4.11 14.89
N GLN A 32 0.41 2.93 14.39
CA GLN A 32 1.69 2.33 14.79
C GLN A 32 2.87 3.23 14.45
N ALA A 33 2.86 3.83 13.26
CA ALA A 33 3.93 4.67 12.77
C ALA A 33 4.09 5.96 13.58
N GLU A 34 2.99 6.57 14.02
CA GLU A 34 2.99 7.77 14.85
C GLU A 34 3.48 7.49 16.29
N THR A 35 3.09 6.36 16.89
CA THR A 35 3.65 5.93 18.19
C THR A 35 5.16 5.70 18.08
N VAL A 36 5.60 5.01 17.03
CA VAL A 36 7.02 4.76 16.77
C VAL A 36 7.78 6.07 16.56
N ALA A 37 7.22 7.02 15.81
CA ALA A 37 7.80 8.35 15.62
C ALA A 37 7.93 9.11 16.95
N THR A 38 6.89 9.06 17.78
CA THR A 38 6.89 9.69 19.11
C THR A 38 7.95 9.07 20.01
N ARG A 39 8.13 7.75 19.96
CA ARG A 39 9.20 7.05 20.69
C ARG A 39 10.59 7.46 20.20
N LEU A 40 10.80 7.56 18.89
CA LEU A 40 12.07 8.01 18.31
C LEU A 40 12.44 9.42 18.77
N LEU A 41 11.50 10.36 18.69
CA LEU A 41 11.72 11.75 19.09
C LEU A 41 12.09 11.86 20.58
N ARG A 42 11.64 10.92 21.41
CA ARG A 42 12.05 10.82 22.83
C ARG A 42 13.42 10.19 23.02
N THR A 43 13.79 9.17 22.24
CA THR A 43 15.05 8.42 22.43
C THR A 43 16.25 9.07 21.76
N VAL A 44 16.04 9.76 20.63
CA VAL A 44 17.10 10.42 19.85
C VAL A 44 16.67 11.86 19.56
N PRO A 45 16.65 12.74 20.59
CA PRO A 45 16.30 14.13 20.38
C PRO A 45 17.35 14.82 19.51
N VAL A 46 16.89 15.51 18.47
CA VAL A 46 17.73 16.37 17.64
C VAL A 46 17.42 17.81 18.02
N GLU A 47 18.43 18.57 18.41
CA GLU A 47 18.24 19.96 18.76
C GLU A 47 17.76 20.78 17.55
N PRO A 48 16.87 21.78 17.74
CA PRO A 48 16.42 22.65 16.65
C PRO A 48 17.54 23.45 15.97
N THR A 49 18.64 23.69 16.69
CA THR A 49 19.85 24.36 16.22
C THR A 49 20.75 23.46 15.38
N ALA A 50 20.45 22.16 15.32
CA ALA A 50 21.27 21.21 14.58
C ALA A 50 21.31 21.57 13.10
N ARG A 51 22.41 21.19 12.44
CA ARG A 51 22.52 21.23 11.00
C ARG A 51 22.62 19.83 10.47
N THR A 52 22.09 19.62 9.27
CA THR A 52 22.06 18.32 8.60
C THR A 52 22.82 18.31 7.29
N MET A 53 23.35 17.14 6.97
CA MET A 53 24.02 16.86 5.70
C MET A 53 23.65 15.45 5.26
N ARG A 54 23.53 15.21 3.96
CA ARG A 54 23.37 13.84 3.43
C ARG A 54 24.69 13.36 2.86
N ALA A 55 25.12 12.17 3.27
CA ALA A 55 26.25 11.47 2.68
C ALA A 55 25.88 10.01 2.41
N THR A 56 26.59 9.39 1.49
CA THR A 56 26.45 7.96 1.18
C THR A 56 27.45 7.17 2.00
N LEU A 57 27.02 6.16 2.73
CA LEU A 57 27.92 5.25 3.43
C LEU A 57 28.42 4.18 2.43
N ASP A 58 29.72 4.14 2.19
CA ASP A 58 30.39 3.00 1.53
C ASP A 58 30.67 1.94 2.59
N PHE A 59 29.73 1.01 2.75
CA PHE A 59 29.85 -0.13 3.64
C PHE A 59 29.86 -1.42 2.83
N ARG A 60 30.94 -2.18 2.98
CA ARG A 60 31.18 -3.43 2.25
C ARG A 60 31.33 -4.58 3.26
N PRO A 61 30.22 -5.19 3.69
CA PRO A 61 30.31 -6.39 4.49
C PRO A 61 31.07 -7.45 3.69
N ASP A 62 32.08 -8.06 4.30
CA ASP A 62 32.94 -9.08 3.67
C ASP A 62 33.65 -8.62 2.37
N GLY A 63 33.82 -7.31 2.19
CA GLY A 63 34.48 -6.72 1.03
C GLY A 63 33.65 -6.64 -0.25
N ARG A 64 32.36 -7.02 -0.23
CA ARG A 64 31.49 -7.01 -1.42
C ARG A 64 30.78 -5.68 -1.63
N VAL A 65 30.53 -5.34 -2.90
CA VAL A 65 29.76 -4.13 -3.27
C VAL A 65 28.27 -4.42 -3.08
N LEU A 66 27.57 -3.52 -2.39
CA LEU A 66 26.13 -3.62 -2.21
C LEU A 66 25.40 -3.30 -3.52
N GLN A 67 24.54 -4.22 -3.98
CA GLN A 67 23.68 -3.99 -5.13
C GLN A 67 22.36 -3.32 -4.71
N GLY A 68 22.01 -2.21 -5.36
CA GLY A 68 20.79 -1.44 -5.10
C GLY A 68 21.05 -0.02 -4.62
N PRO A 69 20.00 0.70 -4.15
CA PRO A 69 20.16 2.04 -3.62
C PRO A 69 21.25 2.11 -2.52
N PRO A 70 22.16 3.10 -2.59
CA PRO A 70 23.23 3.26 -1.62
C PRO A 70 22.67 3.46 -0.21
N LEU A 71 23.42 3.04 0.81
CA LEU A 71 23.12 3.38 2.20
C LEU A 71 23.29 4.90 2.36
N ARG A 72 22.20 5.59 2.68
CA ARG A 72 22.22 7.04 2.85
C ARG A 72 22.18 7.40 4.32
N ALA A 73 23.24 8.05 4.77
CA ALA A 73 23.31 8.66 6.08
C ALA A 73 22.86 10.13 5.99
N THR A 74 21.91 10.50 6.83
CA THR A 74 21.59 11.89 7.12
C THR A 74 22.27 12.23 8.43
N PHE A 75 23.34 13.00 8.34
CA PHE A 75 24.08 13.52 9.47
C PHE A 75 23.30 14.61 10.16
N ALA A 76 23.40 14.68 11.49
CA ALA A 76 23.06 15.85 12.29
C ALA A 76 24.22 16.22 13.22
N THR A 77 24.40 17.50 13.45
CA THR A 77 25.30 17.99 14.51
C THR A 77 24.66 17.75 15.87
N ALA A 78 25.36 17.03 16.74
CA ALA A 78 24.97 16.80 18.12
C ALA A 78 26.23 16.71 18.99
N ALA A 79 26.36 17.61 19.97
CA ALA A 79 27.54 17.68 20.82
C ALA A 79 27.66 16.48 21.76
N ASP A 80 26.54 15.94 22.24
CA ASP A 80 26.51 14.93 23.31
C ASP A 80 26.62 13.49 22.81
N LEU A 81 26.47 13.27 21.49
CA LEU A 81 26.32 11.92 20.94
C LEU A 81 27.63 11.30 20.42
N ALA A 82 28.59 12.11 19.99
CA ALA A 82 29.87 11.64 19.47
C ALA A 82 31.00 12.63 19.79
N PRO A 83 32.18 12.15 20.24
CA PRO A 83 33.35 13.00 20.44
C PRO A 83 33.92 13.55 19.11
N SER A 84 34.88 14.48 19.20
CA SER A 84 35.53 15.08 18.04
C SER A 84 36.28 14.03 17.20
N GLY A 85 36.03 14.01 15.88
CA GLY A 85 36.61 13.04 14.94
C GLY A 85 35.88 11.69 14.82
N GLU A 86 34.82 11.47 15.60
CA GLU A 86 34.05 10.22 15.59
C GLU A 86 32.59 10.42 15.16
N VAL A 87 31.88 9.33 14.87
CA VAL A 87 30.47 9.32 14.45
C VAL A 87 29.67 8.35 15.32
N ALA A 88 28.48 8.78 15.75
CA ALA A 88 27.47 7.90 16.32
C ALA A 88 26.41 7.59 15.26
N VAL A 89 26.05 6.32 15.10
CA VAL A 89 25.15 5.88 14.03
C VAL A 89 24.00 5.08 14.62
N THR A 90 22.80 5.25 14.08
CA THR A 90 21.64 4.42 14.45
C THR A 90 21.75 3.04 13.80
N ARG A 91 21.37 1.99 14.54
CA ARG A 91 21.29 0.61 14.01
C ARG A 91 20.42 0.51 12.74
N ALA A 92 19.47 1.42 12.60
CA ALA A 92 18.57 1.61 11.47
C ALA A 92 19.29 1.80 10.13
N LEU A 93 20.52 2.34 10.13
CA LEU A 93 21.31 2.51 8.92
C LEU A 93 21.69 1.16 8.28
N PHE A 94 21.85 0.12 9.10
CA PHE A 94 22.28 -1.22 8.67
C PHE A 94 21.09 -2.20 8.58
N SER A 95 20.15 -2.10 9.53
CA SER A 95 18.99 -3.00 9.62
C SER A 95 18.08 -2.96 8.39
N GLN A 96 17.99 -1.82 7.68
CA GLN A 96 17.18 -1.67 6.46
C GLN A 96 17.55 -2.72 5.40
N ARG A 97 18.83 -3.10 5.36
CA ARG A 97 19.37 -4.09 4.43
C ARG A 97 19.64 -5.44 5.09
N ARG A 98 19.18 -5.62 6.34
CA ARG A 98 19.49 -6.79 7.17
C ARG A 98 21.00 -7.03 7.30
N LEU A 99 21.78 -5.95 7.32
CA LEU A 99 23.23 -6.02 7.48
C LEU A 99 23.57 -6.13 8.96
N GLU A 100 24.64 -6.86 9.26
CA GLU A 100 25.21 -6.90 10.59
C GLU A 100 25.77 -5.53 10.96
N THR A 101 25.53 -5.12 12.21
CA THR A 101 26.07 -3.88 12.74
C THR A 101 27.57 -4.04 12.97
N PRO A 102 28.43 -3.17 12.42
CA PRO A 102 29.86 -3.26 12.64
C PRO A 102 30.21 -2.97 14.10
N PRO A 103 31.28 -3.56 14.65
CA PRO A 103 31.67 -3.31 16.03
C PRO A 103 32.10 -1.85 16.23
N VAL A 104 31.83 -1.31 17.42
CA VAL A 104 32.27 0.04 17.82
C VAL A 104 33.79 0.16 17.65
N GLY A 105 34.24 1.28 17.10
CA GLY A 105 35.64 1.54 16.76
C GLY A 105 36.02 1.26 15.30
N THR A 106 35.13 0.66 14.51
CA THR A 106 35.32 0.51 13.05
C THR A 106 35.34 1.86 12.34
N THR A 107 36.20 2.01 11.33
CA THR A 107 36.24 3.22 10.50
C THR A 107 35.26 3.08 9.35
N LEU A 108 34.27 3.97 9.30
CA LEU A 108 33.27 4.03 8.25
C LEU A 108 33.64 5.13 7.25
N THR A 109 33.43 4.85 5.95
CA THR A 109 33.70 5.80 4.88
C THR A 109 32.39 6.40 4.36
N PHE A 110 32.25 7.72 4.50
CA PHE A 110 31.10 8.46 4.01
C PHE A 110 31.49 9.30 2.80
N LEU A 111 30.73 9.19 1.72
CA LEU A 111 30.91 9.92 0.47
C LEU A 111 29.96 11.11 0.47
N GLY A 112 30.51 12.30 0.61
CA GLY A 112 29.80 13.57 0.43
C GLY A 112 29.89 14.11 -1.00
N ARG A 113 29.54 15.38 -1.17
CA ARG A 113 29.68 16.12 -2.43
C ARG A 113 31.11 16.58 -2.68
N LYS A 114 31.84 16.96 -1.63
CA LYS A 114 33.21 17.51 -1.70
C LYS A 114 34.30 16.46 -1.51
N GLY A 115 33.98 15.27 -0.98
CA GLY A 115 34.97 14.22 -0.81
C GLY A 115 34.48 13.00 -0.03
N ALA A 116 35.42 12.12 0.29
CA ALA A 116 35.22 10.96 1.15
C ALA A 116 35.77 11.24 2.55
N TYR A 117 34.95 10.96 3.56
CA TYR A 117 35.22 11.22 4.98
C TYR A 117 35.32 9.89 5.71
N ARG A 118 36.45 9.65 6.37
CA ARG A 118 36.65 8.47 7.21
C ARG A 118 36.42 8.85 8.66
N LEU A 119 35.37 8.29 9.26
CA LEU A 119 35.00 8.57 10.64
C LEU A 119 34.98 7.27 11.44
N LYS A 120 35.51 7.31 12.66
CA LYS A 120 35.49 6.16 13.56
C LYS A 120 34.13 6.06 14.24
N LEU A 121 33.55 4.86 14.30
CA LEU A 121 32.27 4.61 14.94
C LEU A 121 32.42 4.68 16.46
N ALA A 122 31.89 5.73 17.09
CA ALA A 122 31.94 5.94 18.55
C ALA A 122 30.88 5.12 19.29
N LYS A 123 29.66 5.13 18.76
CA LYS A 123 28.48 4.60 19.44
C LYS A 123 27.42 4.16 18.44
N ILE A 124 26.76 3.06 18.75
CA ILE A 124 25.56 2.61 18.05
C ILE A 124 24.35 2.98 18.89
N ILE A 125 23.42 3.73 18.29
CA ILE A 125 22.14 4.05 18.91
C ILE A 125 21.18 2.89 18.59
N GLU A 126 20.66 2.24 19.63
CA GLU A 126 19.73 1.10 19.55
C GLU A 126 18.35 1.56 19.05
N TRP A 127 18.30 1.83 17.76
CA TRP A 127 17.09 2.13 17.00
C TRP A 127 17.21 1.43 15.66
N ASP A 128 16.31 0.50 15.36
CA ASP A 128 16.41 -0.43 14.24
C ASP A 128 15.48 -0.09 13.06
N ARG A 129 14.62 0.93 13.17
CA ARG A 129 13.69 1.31 12.09
C ARG A 129 14.21 2.49 11.26
N PRO A 130 14.50 2.32 9.97
CA PRO A 130 14.98 3.41 9.11
C PRO A 130 13.90 4.46 8.91
N LEU A 131 14.27 5.72 9.09
CA LEU A 131 13.37 6.85 8.91
C LEU A 131 13.91 7.79 7.84
N ARG A 132 13.12 8.02 6.80
CA ARG A 132 13.51 8.91 5.71
C ARG A 132 13.32 10.36 6.15
N GLY A 133 14.38 11.16 6.08
CA GLY A 133 14.33 12.59 6.42
C GLY A 133 14.68 12.91 7.87
N TYR A 134 14.82 11.90 8.73
CA TYR A 134 15.36 12.07 10.08
C TYR A 134 16.85 11.73 10.13
N PRO A 135 17.65 12.43 10.94
CA PRO A 135 19.06 12.11 11.11
C PRO A 135 19.28 10.69 11.65
N ASN A 136 20.21 9.97 11.05
CA ASN A 136 20.56 8.60 11.42
C ASN A 136 22.07 8.42 11.68
N ALA A 137 22.85 9.50 11.50
CA ALA A 137 24.25 9.64 11.89
C ALA A 137 24.43 10.97 12.63
N PHE A 138 25.29 10.99 13.63
CA PHE A 138 25.50 12.12 14.54
C PHE A 138 26.98 12.39 14.71
N VAL A 139 27.37 13.66 14.61
CA VAL A 139 28.75 14.12 14.75
C VAL A 139 28.80 15.37 15.61
N SER A 140 29.92 15.60 16.28
CA SER A 140 30.14 16.85 17.02
C SER A 140 30.21 18.06 16.07
N PRO A 141 29.86 19.27 16.55
CA PRO A 141 29.96 20.51 15.75
C PRO A 141 31.37 20.77 15.17
N GLU A 142 32.42 20.41 15.91
CA GLU A 142 33.82 20.50 15.45
C GLU A 142 34.08 19.58 14.26
N THR A 143 33.63 18.32 14.34
CA THR A 143 33.75 17.35 13.24
C THR A 143 32.95 17.81 12.02
N ALA A 144 31.77 18.39 12.23
CA ALA A 144 30.97 18.95 11.14
C ALA A 144 31.68 20.11 10.42
N ALA A 145 32.37 20.97 11.18
CA ALA A 145 33.22 22.03 10.60
C ALA A 145 34.39 21.43 9.80
N ALA A 146 35.02 20.36 10.30
CA ALA A 146 36.12 19.67 9.61
C ALA A 146 35.70 18.97 8.31
N ILE A 147 34.46 18.45 8.23
CA ILE A 147 33.91 17.81 7.02
C ILE A 147 33.80 18.82 5.85
N GLY A 148 33.79 20.13 6.12
CA GLY A 148 33.94 21.18 5.10
C GLY A 148 32.80 21.26 4.08
N GLU A 149 31.72 20.52 4.30
CA GLU A 149 30.54 20.41 3.43
C GLU A 149 29.52 21.52 3.70
N GLU A 150 28.56 21.64 2.79
CA GLU A 150 27.43 22.53 3.02
C GLU A 150 26.40 21.84 3.92
N TRP A 151 26.24 22.37 5.13
CA TRP A 151 25.28 21.88 6.12
C TRP A 151 24.02 22.75 6.10
N THR A 152 22.86 22.13 5.93
CA THR A 152 21.57 22.82 5.93
C THR A 152 20.96 22.86 7.33
N PRO A 153 20.31 23.95 7.76
CA PRO A 153 19.60 23.97 9.03
C PRO A 153 18.61 22.81 9.16
N TYR A 154 18.60 22.14 10.30
CA TYR A 154 17.60 21.12 10.60
C TYR A 154 16.24 21.78 10.76
N VAL A 155 15.22 21.24 10.10
CA VAL A 155 13.83 21.62 10.33
C VAL A 155 13.25 20.56 11.28
N PRO A 156 12.90 20.93 12.53
CA PRO A 156 12.25 20.02 13.45
C PRO A 156 10.96 19.49 12.84
N GLN A 157 10.80 18.17 12.84
CA GLN A 157 9.62 17.51 12.31
C GLN A 157 8.78 16.94 13.45
N THR A 158 7.46 17.07 13.35
CA THR A 158 6.53 16.49 14.31
C THR A 158 6.40 14.98 14.11
N ALA A 159 5.90 14.26 15.11
CA ALA A 159 5.68 12.81 15.01
C ALA A 159 4.76 12.44 13.83
N ALA A 160 3.72 13.24 13.58
CA ALA A 160 2.80 13.07 12.46
C ALA A 160 3.48 13.25 11.08
N GLU A 161 4.46 14.14 10.98
CA GLU A 161 5.24 14.33 9.74
C GLU A 161 6.25 13.21 9.50
N LEU A 162 6.76 12.60 10.58
CA LEU A 162 7.69 11.46 10.52
C LEU A 162 6.99 10.12 10.31
N ALA A 163 5.75 9.97 10.78
CA ALA A 163 4.99 8.72 10.70
C ALA A 163 4.98 8.08 9.29
N PRO A 164 4.71 8.80 8.18
CA PRO A 164 4.75 8.22 6.84
C PRO A 164 6.11 7.61 6.45
N GLY A 165 7.20 8.10 7.04
CA GLY A 165 8.55 7.62 6.81
C GLY A 165 8.82 6.23 7.39
N PHE A 166 8.04 5.78 8.38
CA PHE A 166 8.15 4.46 9.00
C PHE A 166 7.41 3.35 8.26
N ARG A 167 6.61 3.69 7.24
CA ARG A 167 5.93 2.68 6.43
C ARG A 167 6.96 1.75 5.77
N SER A 168 6.78 0.45 5.91
CA SER A 168 7.64 -0.55 5.25
C SER A 168 7.60 -0.37 3.72
N ASP A 169 8.63 -0.83 3.01
CA ASP A 169 8.63 -0.83 1.54
C ASP A 169 7.39 -1.55 0.98
N ALA A 170 6.97 -2.64 1.64
CA ALA A 170 5.73 -3.34 1.36
C ALA A 170 4.49 -2.43 1.57
N GLY A 171 4.41 -1.70 2.68
CA GLY A 171 3.32 -0.75 2.96
C GLY A 171 3.24 0.37 1.92
N ARG A 172 4.38 0.90 1.48
CA ARG A 172 4.44 1.92 0.41
C ARG A 172 3.99 1.38 -0.95
N ASN A 173 4.41 0.17 -1.31
CA ASN A 173 3.98 -0.47 -2.55
C ASN A 173 2.47 -0.77 -2.51
N PHE A 174 1.98 -1.19 -1.34
CA PHE A 174 0.55 -1.38 -1.11
C PHE A 174 -0.24 -0.08 -1.28
N ASP A 175 0.23 1.06 -0.75
CA ASP A 175 -0.41 2.36 -0.96
C ASP A 175 -0.52 2.76 -2.44
N ARG A 176 0.52 2.48 -3.23
CA ARG A 176 0.50 2.72 -4.68
C ARG A 176 -0.53 1.83 -5.39
N ALA A 177 -0.62 0.56 -5.01
CA ALA A 177 -1.59 -0.37 -5.57
C ALA A 177 -3.03 -0.14 -5.05
N ARG A 178 -3.19 0.49 -3.88
CA ARG A 178 -4.48 0.66 -3.18
C ARG A 178 -5.57 1.23 -4.06
N GLY A 179 -5.25 2.26 -4.85
CA GLY A 179 -6.21 2.88 -5.76
C GLY A 179 -6.76 1.88 -6.79
N LEU A 180 -5.87 1.11 -7.42
CA LEU A 180 -6.23 0.11 -8.41
C LEU A 180 -7.10 -0.99 -7.81
N LEU A 181 -6.71 -1.52 -6.64
CA LEU A 181 -7.42 -2.60 -5.94
C LEU A 181 -8.83 -2.17 -5.50
N LEU A 182 -8.96 -0.96 -4.94
CA LEU A 182 -10.27 -0.41 -4.57
C LEU A 182 -11.18 -0.19 -5.79
N TRP A 183 -10.63 0.30 -6.89
CA TRP A 183 -11.38 0.44 -8.14
C TRP A 183 -11.84 -0.91 -8.70
N ALA A 184 -10.96 -1.91 -8.70
CA ALA A 184 -11.29 -3.26 -9.16
C ALA A 184 -12.39 -3.91 -8.30
N ALA A 185 -12.32 -3.77 -6.98
CA ALA A 185 -13.34 -4.25 -6.06
C ALA A 185 -14.69 -3.56 -6.28
N ALA A 186 -14.70 -2.23 -6.44
CA ALA A 186 -15.91 -1.44 -6.67
C ALA A 186 -16.59 -1.81 -8.01
N LEU A 187 -15.81 -1.95 -9.09
CA LEU A 187 -16.33 -2.33 -10.40
C LEU A 187 -16.93 -3.75 -10.36
N THR A 188 -16.27 -4.68 -9.67
CA THR A 188 -16.75 -6.06 -9.52
C THR A 188 -18.08 -6.11 -8.76
N ALA A 189 -18.20 -5.37 -7.65
CA ALA A 189 -19.45 -5.25 -6.90
C ALA A 189 -20.57 -4.68 -7.77
N LEU A 190 -20.29 -3.61 -8.51
CA LEU A 190 -21.25 -2.97 -9.41
C LEU A 190 -21.73 -3.98 -10.46
N CYS A 191 -20.82 -4.69 -11.13
CA CYS A 191 -21.15 -5.68 -12.14
C CYS A 191 -22.01 -6.83 -11.58
N LEU A 192 -21.65 -7.38 -10.42
CA LEU A 192 -22.41 -8.46 -9.75
C LEU A 192 -23.81 -8.00 -9.34
N LEU A 193 -23.92 -6.78 -8.83
CA LEU A 193 -25.18 -6.21 -8.38
C LEU A 193 -26.10 -5.88 -9.55
N VAL A 194 -25.57 -5.20 -10.58
CA VAL A 194 -26.28 -4.92 -11.84
C VAL A 194 -26.82 -6.21 -12.44
N ASN A 195 -25.99 -7.25 -12.56
CA ASN A 195 -26.41 -8.55 -13.07
C ASN A 195 -27.54 -9.17 -12.24
N THR A 196 -27.41 -9.14 -10.93
CA THR A 196 -28.43 -9.74 -10.06
C THR A 196 -29.75 -8.98 -10.13
N LEU A 197 -29.71 -7.65 -10.19
CA LEU A 197 -30.90 -6.82 -10.36
C LEU A 197 -31.53 -7.04 -11.73
N PHE A 198 -30.75 -7.10 -12.81
CA PHE A 198 -31.28 -7.45 -14.14
C PHE A 198 -31.97 -8.81 -14.12
N LEU A 199 -31.34 -9.85 -13.56
CA LEU A 199 -31.94 -11.18 -13.43
C LEU A 199 -33.18 -11.19 -12.51
N SER A 200 -33.24 -10.33 -11.50
CA SER A 200 -34.40 -10.21 -10.61
C SER A 200 -35.56 -9.50 -11.31
N VAL A 201 -35.27 -8.41 -12.01
CA VAL A 201 -36.25 -7.63 -12.79
C VAL A 201 -36.82 -8.47 -13.92
N GLU A 202 -35.98 -9.18 -14.67
CA GLU A 202 -36.43 -10.02 -15.78
C GLU A 202 -37.33 -11.16 -15.29
N ALA A 203 -36.96 -11.80 -14.17
CA ALA A 203 -37.77 -12.87 -13.58
C ALA A 203 -39.10 -12.39 -13.00
N LYS A 204 -39.22 -11.10 -12.65
CA LYS A 204 -40.45 -10.48 -12.12
C LYS A 204 -41.13 -9.57 -13.16
N ARG A 205 -40.70 -9.60 -14.41
CA ARG A 205 -41.16 -8.68 -15.46
C ARG A 205 -42.65 -8.82 -15.72
N ARG A 206 -43.18 -10.04 -15.73
CA ARG A 206 -44.63 -10.32 -15.80
C ARG A 206 -45.37 -9.77 -14.60
N ASP A 207 -44.88 -10.03 -13.38
CA ASP A 207 -45.51 -9.52 -12.16
C ASP A 207 -45.56 -7.98 -12.14
N TYR A 208 -44.49 -7.33 -12.62
CA TYR A 208 -44.43 -5.88 -12.76
C TYR A 208 -45.37 -5.35 -13.85
N ALA A 209 -45.50 -6.07 -14.97
CA ALA A 209 -46.46 -5.74 -16.01
C ALA A 209 -47.90 -5.83 -15.49
N ILE A 210 -48.25 -6.90 -14.79
CA ILE A 210 -49.57 -7.10 -14.16
C ILE A 210 -49.85 -5.99 -13.14
N LEU A 211 -48.90 -5.68 -12.25
CA LEU A 211 -49.05 -4.60 -11.29
C LEU A 211 -49.27 -3.24 -11.98
N ARG A 212 -48.60 -2.97 -13.11
CA ARG A 212 -48.81 -1.75 -13.89
C ARG A 212 -50.17 -1.71 -14.58
N VAL A 213 -50.73 -2.86 -14.98
CA VAL A 213 -52.11 -2.97 -15.49
C VAL A 213 -53.13 -2.71 -14.37
N LEU A 214 -52.84 -3.15 -13.15
CA LEU A 214 -53.63 -2.88 -11.94
C LEU A 214 -53.48 -1.44 -11.39
N GLY A 215 -52.81 -0.54 -12.12
CA GLY A 215 -52.69 0.87 -11.75
C GLY A 215 -51.40 1.27 -11.03
N LEU A 216 -50.41 0.38 -10.89
CA LEU A 216 -49.11 0.77 -10.31
C LEU A 216 -48.39 1.79 -11.19
N THR A 217 -48.14 2.98 -10.65
CA THR A 217 -47.42 4.05 -11.35
C THR A 217 -45.95 3.69 -11.60
N ARG A 218 -45.31 4.35 -12.58
CA ARG A 218 -43.86 4.17 -12.86
C ARG A 218 -43.01 4.43 -11.61
N GLY A 219 -43.36 5.45 -10.82
CA GLY A 219 -42.68 5.77 -9.57
C GLY A 219 -42.86 4.69 -8.49
N GLY A 220 -44.05 4.08 -8.40
CA GLY A 220 -44.31 2.96 -7.49
C GLY A 220 -43.46 1.72 -7.83
N LEU A 221 -43.30 1.42 -9.12
CA LEU A 221 -42.41 0.34 -9.57
C LEU A 221 -40.93 0.63 -9.25
N VAL A 222 -40.47 1.85 -9.55
CA VAL A 222 -39.11 2.29 -9.24
C VAL A 222 -38.85 2.14 -7.74
N ARG A 223 -39.74 2.64 -6.87
CA ARG A 223 -39.63 2.53 -5.42
C ARG A 223 -39.57 1.08 -4.91
N LYS A 224 -40.32 0.16 -5.54
CA LYS A 224 -40.33 -1.26 -5.17
C LYS A 224 -39.00 -1.94 -5.49
N VAL A 225 -38.46 -1.72 -6.68
CA VAL A 225 -37.13 -2.25 -7.08
C VAL A 225 -36.04 -1.65 -6.19
N TRP A 226 -36.15 -0.35 -5.92
CA TRP A 226 -35.30 0.38 -5.00
C TRP A 226 -35.24 -0.23 -3.60
N ALA A 227 -36.40 -0.52 -3.01
CA ALA A 227 -36.48 -1.15 -1.70
C ALA A 227 -35.85 -2.56 -1.70
N GLU A 228 -35.93 -3.30 -2.80
CA GLU A 228 -35.27 -4.60 -2.93
C GLU A 228 -33.74 -4.45 -3.02
N ALA A 229 -33.26 -3.54 -3.88
CA ALA A 229 -31.83 -3.25 -4.03
C ALA A 229 -31.22 -2.74 -2.71
N PHE A 230 -31.91 -1.82 -2.03
CA PHE A 230 -31.48 -1.28 -0.74
C PHE A 230 -31.35 -2.36 0.33
N LYS A 231 -32.34 -3.26 0.47
CA LYS A 231 -32.27 -4.37 1.43
C LYS A 231 -31.07 -5.30 1.17
N LEU A 232 -30.82 -5.64 -0.09
CA LEU A 232 -29.67 -6.48 -0.43
C LEU A 232 -28.34 -5.77 -0.14
N SER A 233 -28.29 -4.48 -0.43
CA SER A 233 -27.10 -3.64 -0.18
C SER A 233 -26.84 -3.46 1.30
N LEU A 234 -27.90 -3.29 2.10
CA LEU A 234 -27.79 -3.18 3.55
C LEU A 234 -27.26 -4.47 4.17
N ILE A 235 -27.79 -5.63 3.77
CA ILE A 235 -27.32 -6.93 4.27
C ILE A 235 -25.86 -7.15 3.85
N GLY A 236 -25.55 -6.92 2.57
CA GLY A 236 -24.19 -7.04 2.06
C GLY A 236 -23.22 -6.12 2.80
N TYR A 237 -23.59 -4.85 2.99
CA TYR A 237 -22.79 -3.86 3.71
C TYR A 237 -22.52 -4.28 5.16
N VAL A 238 -23.55 -4.70 5.90
CA VAL A 238 -23.40 -5.11 7.31
C VAL A 238 -22.50 -6.34 7.41
N VAL A 239 -22.74 -7.37 6.58
CA VAL A 239 -21.92 -8.60 6.57
C VAL A 239 -20.48 -8.28 6.17
N GLY A 240 -20.29 -7.46 5.14
CA GLY A 240 -18.97 -7.05 4.65
C GLY A 240 -18.19 -6.24 5.67
N ALA A 241 -18.82 -5.23 6.27
CA ALA A 241 -18.20 -4.37 7.27
C ALA A 241 -17.86 -5.15 8.56
N ALA A 242 -18.74 -6.03 9.01
CA ALA A 242 -18.47 -6.88 10.17
C ALA A 242 -17.34 -7.89 9.88
N GLY A 243 -17.39 -8.57 8.74
CA GLY A 243 -16.36 -9.51 8.32
C GLY A 243 -14.99 -8.84 8.14
N ALA A 244 -14.95 -7.66 7.54
CA ALA A 244 -13.73 -6.88 7.40
C ALA A 244 -13.17 -6.41 8.75
N SER A 245 -14.03 -5.94 9.65
CA SER A 245 -13.60 -5.53 11.00
C SER A 245 -13.00 -6.70 11.77
N ALA A 246 -13.64 -7.87 11.71
CA ALA A 246 -13.13 -9.09 12.32
C ALA A 246 -11.81 -9.54 11.67
N ALA A 247 -11.68 -9.43 10.35
CA ALA A 247 -10.47 -9.79 9.63
C ALA A 247 -9.29 -8.87 9.96
N VAL A 248 -9.48 -7.55 10.02
CA VAL A 248 -8.42 -6.61 10.44
C VAL A 248 -8.05 -6.88 11.89
N TRP A 249 -9.05 -7.04 12.78
CA TRP A 249 -8.80 -7.35 14.18
C TRP A 249 -7.97 -8.64 14.32
N ALA A 250 -8.36 -9.73 13.67
CA ALA A 250 -7.64 -11.00 13.70
C ALA A 250 -6.22 -10.86 13.13
N TYR A 251 -6.05 -10.10 12.04
CA TYR A 251 -4.73 -9.83 11.45
C TYR A 251 -3.81 -9.07 12.41
N THR A 252 -4.32 -7.99 13.03
CA THR A 252 -3.55 -7.20 14.00
C THR A 252 -3.26 -7.96 15.29
N ALA A 253 -4.16 -8.87 15.71
CA ALA A 253 -3.97 -9.69 16.89
C ALA A 253 -2.97 -10.83 16.65
N TRP A 254 -2.94 -11.40 15.44
CA TRP A 254 -1.96 -12.41 15.06
C TRP A 254 -0.54 -11.83 15.15
N ASP A 255 -0.34 -10.63 14.60
CA ASP A 255 0.96 -9.98 14.54
C ASP A 255 1.07 -8.81 15.54
N ALA A 256 0.83 -9.12 16.82
CA ALA A 256 0.88 -8.14 17.90
C ALA A 256 2.25 -7.45 18.04
N ALA A 257 3.32 -8.08 17.54
CA ALA A 257 4.65 -7.47 17.48
C ALA A 257 4.72 -6.32 16.47
N LEU A 258 4.02 -6.44 15.32
CA LEU A 258 3.89 -5.37 14.33
C LEU A 258 2.80 -4.34 14.68
N PHE A 259 1.76 -4.75 15.41
CA PHE A 259 0.63 -3.90 15.81
C PHE A 259 0.43 -3.79 17.33
N PRO A 260 1.39 -3.23 18.10
CA PRO A 260 1.27 -3.10 19.55
C PRO A 260 0.07 -2.24 20.01
N GLU A 261 -0.33 -1.22 19.25
CA GLU A 261 -1.53 -0.41 19.57
C GLU A 261 -2.84 -1.10 19.13
N GLY A 262 -2.75 -2.26 18.49
CA GLY A 262 -3.89 -3.03 18.01
C GLY A 262 -4.55 -2.46 16.76
N CYS A 263 -5.87 -2.67 16.68
CA CYS A 263 -6.71 -2.38 15.51
C CYS A 263 -7.40 -1.02 15.61
N VAL A 264 -7.29 -0.22 14.55
CA VAL A 264 -8.03 1.04 14.40
C VAL A 264 -9.10 0.88 13.34
N LEU A 265 -10.35 1.09 13.74
CA LEU A 265 -11.54 1.04 12.87
C LEU A 265 -12.11 2.45 12.67
N PRO A 266 -11.60 3.24 11.71
CA PRO A 266 -12.01 4.61 11.55
C PRO A 266 -13.45 4.70 11.00
N LEU A 267 -14.29 5.55 11.61
CA LEU A 267 -15.67 5.76 11.17
C LEU A 267 -15.76 6.19 9.69
N SER A 268 -14.77 6.93 9.21
CA SER A 268 -14.66 7.36 7.81
C SER A 268 -14.56 6.19 6.81
N ALA A 269 -14.03 5.04 7.22
CA ALA A 269 -14.01 3.83 6.38
C ALA A 269 -15.42 3.27 6.18
N PHE A 270 -16.20 3.19 7.25
CA PHE A 270 -17.59 2.73 7.21
C PHE A 270 -18.46 3.70 6.42
N LEU A 271 -18.34 5.01 6.66
CA LEU A 271 -19.11 6.02 5.93
C LEU A 271 -18.80 5.99 4.43
N LEU A 272 -17.52 5.91 4.04
CA LEU A 272 -17.14 5.80 2.63
C LEU A 272 -17.66 4.49 2.01
N SER A 273 -17.45 3.36 2.68
CA SER A 273 -17.92 2.06 2.21
C SER A 273 -19.44 2.04 2.04
N GLY A 274 -20.18 2.61 2.98
CA GLY A 274 -21.63 2.77 2.91
C GLY A 274 -22.04 3.64 1.73
N ALA A 275 -21.44 4.83 1.58
CA ALA A 275 -21.73 5.73 0.47
C ALA A 275 -21.48 5.08 -0.90
N LEU A 276 -20.36 4.37 -1.06
CA LEU A 276 -20.03 3.65 -2.30
C LEU A 276 -21.01 2.50 -2.55
N THR A 277 -21.36 1.73 -1.52
CA THR A 277 -22.24 0.57 -1.64
C THR A 277 -23.66 1.00 -2.03
N PHE A 278 -24.24 1.95 -1.29
CA PHE A 278 -25.59 2.45 -1.56
C PHE A 278 -25.65 3.28 -2.84
N GLY A 279 -24.59 4.05 -3.16
CA GLY A 279 -24.47 4.78 -4.43
C GLY A 279 -24.37 3.85 -5.64
N ALA A 280 -23.55 2.80 -5.58
CA ALA A 280 -23.46 1.81 -6.65
C ALA A 280 -24.78 1.04 -6.82
N SER A 281 -25.42 0.69 -5.71
CA SER A 281 -26.76 0.10 -5.72
C SER A 281 -27.78 1.03 -6.37
N PHE A 282 -27.65 2.35 -6.15
CA PHE A 282 -28.49 3.37 -6.77
C PHE A 282 -28.41 3.32 -8.29
N VAL A 283 -27.20 3.43 -8.80
CA VAL A 283 -26.93 3.42 -10.23
C VAL A 283 -27.36 2.11 -10.87
N ALA A 284 -27.11 0.98 -10.20
CA ALA A 284 -27.46 -0.33 -10.71
C ALA A 284 -28.97 -0.58 -10.76
N ALA A 285 -29.73 -0.12 -9.76
CA ALA A 285 -31.18 -0.22 -9.77
C ALA A 285 -31.76 0.57 -10.95
N LEU A 286 -31.27 1.78 -11.20
CA LEU A 286 -31.68 2.57 -12.36
C LEU A 286 -31.34 1.90 -13.68
N ALA A 287 -30.12 1.35 -13.81
CA ALA A 287 -29.71 0.63 -15.01
C ALA A 287 -30.59 -0.60 -15.28
N ALA A 288 -30.90 -1.39 -14.24
CA ALA A 288 -31.74 -2.58 -14.33
C ALA A 288 -33.21 -2.27 -14.70
N LEU A 289 -33.70 -1.09 -14.34
CA LEU A 289 -35.05 -0.62 -14.64
C LEU A 289 -35.24 -0.13 -16.09
N ARG A 290 -34.16 0.27 -16.78
CA ARG A 290 -34.23 0.85 -18.14
C ARG A 290 -35.02 -0.03 -19.13
N PRO A 291 -34.75 -1.34 -19.29
CA PRO A 291 -35.49 -2.17 -20.23
C PRO A 291 -36.95 -2.38 -19.82
N ALA A 292 -37.22 -2.51 -18.52
CA ALA A 292 -38.57 -2.75 -18.01
C ALA A 292 -39.49 -1.53 -18.15
N LEU A 293 -38.93 -0.32 -18.13
CA LEU A 293 -39.66 0.92 -18.33
C LEU A 293 -39.89 1.24 -19.82
N ALA A 294 -39.01 0.77 -20.71
CA ALA A 294 -39.10 1.02 -22.16
C ALA A 294 -40.21 0.23 -22.86
N VAL A 295 -40.68 -0.89 -22.29
CA VAL A 295 -41.65 -1.78 -22.95
C VAL A 295 -43.09 -1.50 -22.52
N LYS A 296 -44.04 -1.57 -23.47
CA LYS A 296 -45.47 -1.36 -23.22
C LYS A 296 -46.00 -2.49 -22.31
N PRO A 297 -46.83 -2.20 -21.29
CA PRO A 297 -47.28 -3.20 -20.31
C PRO A 297 -47.94 -4.44 -20.93
N LEU A 298 -48.67 -4.24 -22.03
CA LEU A 298 -49.37 -5.32 -22.74
C LEU A 298 -48.41 -6.33 -23.40
N GLU A 299 -47.29 -5.85 -23.95
CA GLU A 299 -46.23 -6.70 -24.55
C GLU A 299 -45.39 -7.41 -23.48
N ALA A 300 -45.21 -6.79 -22.32
CA ALA A 300 -44.49 -7.40 -21.21
C ALA A 300 -45.27 -8.56 -20.55
N ALA A 301 -46.60 -8.55 -20.62
CA ALA A 301 -47.44 -9.63 -20.12
C ALA A 301 -47.34 -10.91 -20.99
N SER A 302 -47.26 -10.74 -22.32
CA SER A 302 -47.11 -11.87 -23.25
C SER A 302 -45.69 -12.44 -23.30
N PHE A 303 -44.68 -11.66 -22.89
CA PHE A 303 -43.27 -12.07 -22.89
C PHE A 303 -43.04 -13.40 -22.15
N ARG A 304 -42.52 -14.41 -22.86
CA ARG A 304 -41.99 -15.65 -22.28
C ARG A 304 -40.46 -15.50 -22.18
N PRO A 305 -39.86 -15.67 -20.99
CA PRO A 305 -38.41 -15.63 -20.90
C PRO A 305 -37.82 -16.78 -21.74
N PRO A 306 -36.72 -16.56 -22.47
CA PRO A 306 -36.04 -17.63 -23.18
C PRO A 306 -35.65 -18.74 -22.21
N ARG A 307 -35.88 -20.00 -22.61
CA ARG A 307 -35.65 -21.20 -21.78
C ARG A 307 -34.16 -21.45 -21.48
N HIS A 308 -33.26 -20.77 -22.20
CA HIS A 308 -31.82 -20.94 -22.09
C HIS A 308 -31.19 -19.74 -21.37
N ARG A 309 -30.39 -20.01 -20.34
CA ARG A 309 -29.47 -19.04 -19.73
C ARG A 309 -28.49 -18.58 -20.83
N PRO A 310 -28.24 -17.27 -21.04
CA PRO A 310 -27.20 -16.86 -21.97
C PRO A 310 -25.84 -17.20 -21.35
N TRP A 311 -25.24 -18.31 -21.80
CA TRP A 311 -23.94 -18.79 -21.35
C TRP A 311 -22.85 -17.71 -21.48
N GLY A 312 -22.99 -16.81 -22.47
CA GLY A 312 -22.06 -15.69 -22.67
C GLY A 312 -21.99 -14.70 -21.50
N MET A 313 -23.08 -14.51 -20.75
CA MET A 313 -23.07 -13.66 -19.56
C MET A 313 -22.31 -14.35 -18.42
N MET A 314 -22.59 -15.63 -18.17
CA MET A 314 -21.88 -16.41 -17.15
C MET A 314 -20.38 -16.55 -17.46
N LEU A 315 -20.03 -16.74 -18.74
CA LEU A 315 -18.64 -16.84 -19.20
C LEU A 315 -17.89 -15.51 -19.04
N SER A 316 -18.51 -14.39 -19.44
CA SER A 316 -17.93 -13.05 -19.22
C SER A 316 -17.69 -12.76 -17.75
N PHE A 317 -18.57 -13.24 -16.86
CA PHE A 317 -18.40 -13.11 -15.40
C PHE A 317 -17.29 -14.01 -14.84
N ALA A 318 -17.19 -15.26 -15.29
CA ALA A 318 -16.13 -16.17 -14.87
C ALA A 318 -14.75 -15.63 -15.29
N LEU A 319 -14.66 -15.10 -16.52
CA LEU A 319 -13.43 -14.48 -17.03
C LEU A 319 -13.11 -13.17 -16.30
N GLY A 320 -14.11 -12.31 -16.05
CA GLY A 320 -13.92 -11.06 -15.29
C GLY A 320 -13.48 -11.30 -13.85
N PHE A 321 -14.10 -12.27 -13.17
CA PHE A 321 -13.73 -12.66 -11.81
C PHE A 321 -12.37 -13.37 -11.75
N GLY A 322 -12.06 -14.22 -12.73
CA GLY A 322 -10.76 -14.88 -12.85
C GLY A 322 -9.63 -13.88 -13.08
N ALA A 323 -9.82 -12.91 -13.98
CA ALA A 323 -8.86 -11.82 -14.19
C ALA A 323 -8.67 -10.96 -12.94
N PHE A 324 -9.74 -10.73 -12.17
CA PHE A 324 -9.67 -10.02 -10.89
C PHE A 324 -8.81 -10.76 -9.86
N VAL A 325 -9.08 -12.05 -9.62
CA VAL A 325 -8.27 -12.87 -8.70
C VAL A 325 -6.80 -12.90 -9.15
N ALA A 326 -6.55 -12.98 -10.46
CA ALA A 326 -5.20 -12.92 -11.00
C ALA A 326 -4.50 -11.57 -10.71
N VAL A 327 -5.20 -10.44 -10.83
CA VAL A 327 -4.65 -9.11 -10.52
C VAL A 327 -4.34 -8.97 -9.03
N GLU A 328 -5.20 -9.47 -8.14
CA GLU A 328 -4.97 -9.44 -6.69
C GLU A 328 -3.78 -10.33 -6.28
N VAL A 329 -3.71 -11.56 -6.82
CA VAL A 329 -2.62 -12.51 -6.54
C VAL A 329 -1.29 -12.02 -7.11
N TRP A 330 -1.29 -11.51 -8.35
CA TRP A 330 -0.08 -10.95 -8.97
C TRP A 330 0.36 -9.65 -8.30
N GLY A 331 -0.59 -8.80 -7.92
CA GLY A 331 -0.35 -7.59 -7.14
C GLY A 331 0.31 -7.89 -5.79
N ALA A 332 -0.09 -8.96 -5.11
CA ALA A 332 0.58 -9.42 -3.89
C ALA A 332 2.05 -9.80 -4.15
N SER A 333 2.36 -10.42 -5.29
CA SER A 333 3.75 -10.76 -5.64
C SER A 333 4.65 -9.52 -5.79
N LEU A 334 4.10 -8.41 -6.31
CA LEU A 334 4.82 -7.14 -6.48
C LEU A 334 5.13 -6.42 -5.16
N THR A 335 4.58 -6.89 -4.03
CA THR A 335 4.89 -6.34 -2.71
C THR A 335 6.15 -6.93 -2.08
N LYS A 336 6.69 -8.03 -2.64
CA LYS A 336 7.93 -8.66 -2.15
C LYS A 336 9.15 -8.05 -2.83
N ALA A 337 10.21 -7.80 -2.05
CA ALA A 337 11.50 -7.38 -2.59
C ALA A 337 12.10 -8.50 -3.43
N PHE A 338 12.49 -8.19 -4.66
CA PHE A 338 13.23 -9.12 -5.52
C PHE A 338 14.63 -9.32 -4.95
N VAL A 339 14.94 -10.55 -4.52
CA VAL A 339 16.29 -10.97 -4.10
C VAL A 339 16.80 -11.90 -5.19
N PRO A 340 17.86 -11.53 -5.94
CA PRO A 340 18.45 -12.40 -6.96
C PRO A 340 18.91 -13.72 -6.34
N SER A 341 18.87 -14.80 -7.12
CA SER A 341 19.47 -16.07 -6.70
C SER A 341 21.00 -15.92 -6.60
N LYS A 342 21.64 -16.85 -5.88
CA LYS A 342 23.11 -16.91 -5.71
C LYS A 342 23.90 -17.02 -7.02
N GLU A 343 23.22 -17.19 -8.15
CA GLU A 343 23.81 -17.37 -9.48
C GLU A 343 23.94 -16.04 -10.26
N TRP A 344 23.42 -14.93 -9.74
CA TRP A 344 23.47 -13.61 -10.40
C TRP A 344 24.72 -12.81 -10.01
N PRO A 345 25.27 -11.99 -10.93
CA PRO A 345 26.44 -11.15 -10.65
C PRO A 345 26.15 -10.04 -9.63
N ASP A 346 27.11 -9.79 -8.73
CA ASP A 346 27.00 -8.86 -7.59
C ASP A 346 26.87 -7.37 -7.99
N ALA A 347 27.20 -6.97 -9.23
CA ALA A 347 27.02 -5.61 -9.76
C ALA A 347 26.72 -5.61 -11.27
N ILE A 348 25.75 -4.79 -11.72
CA ILE A 348 25.49 -4.50 -13.14
C ILE A 348 25.78 -3.03 -13.37
N VAL A 349 26.77 -2.72 -14.22
CA VAL A 349 27.13 -1.34 -14.58
C VAL A 349 26.66 -1.09 -16.01
N SER A 350 25.79 -0.09 -16.20
CA SER A 350 25.30 0.32 -17.52
C SER A 350 26.21 1.39 -18.13
N ILE A 351 26.57 1.20 -19.40
CA ILE A 351 27.42 2.12 -20.18
C ILE A 351 26.49 3.01 -21.02
N LEU A 352 25.91 4.05 -20.40
CA LEU A 352 25.09 5.09 -21.05
C LEU A 352 25.20 6.36 -20.17
N PRO A 353 24.91 7.59 -20.66
CA PRO A 353 25.75 8.80 -20.57
C PRO A 353 26.03 9.42 -19.17
N GLY A 354 25.76 8.69 -18.08
CA GLY A 354 26.28 8.94 -16.73
C GLY A 354 27.03 7.74 -16.10
N GLY A 355 27.38 6.73 -16.89
CA GLY A 355 28.13 5.54 -16.48
C GLY A 355 29.65 5.67 -16.67
N VAL A 356 30.37 4.57 -16.43
CA VAL A 356 31.84 4.51 -16.60
C VAL A 356 32.22 4.82 -18.05
N SER A 357 33.18 5.72 -18.25
CA SER A 357 33.66 6.07 -19.60
C SER A 357 34.25 4.85 -20.31
N SER A 358 34.13 4.77 -21.62
CA SER A 358 34.72 3.68 -22.42
C SER A 358 36.24 3.56 -22.22
N PHE A 359 36.91 4.65 -21.80
CA PHE A 359 38.35 4.69 -21.51
C PHE A 359 38.72 4.09 -20.15
N ASP A 360 37.81 4.04 -19.18
CA ASP A 360 38.08 3.49 -17.84
C ASP A 360 37.83 1.97 -17.74
N ILE A 361 37.34 1.35 -18.83
CA ILE A 361 37.11 -0.10 -18.94
C ILE A 361 38.40 -0.89 -18.70
N GLU A 362 39.53 -0.43 -19.24
CA GLU A 362 40.81 -1.14 -19.12
C GLU A 362 41.36 -1.10 -17.68
N LYS A 363 40.97 -0.10 -16.90
CA LYS A 363 41.29 -0.01 -15.46
C LYS A 363 40.40 -0.96 -14.66
N LEU A 364 39.12 -1.06 -14.99
CA LEU A 364 38.17 -1.97 -14.31
C LEU A 364 38.50 -3.45 -14.56
N ARG A 365 38.99 -3.79 -15.75
CA ARG A 365 39.38 -5.15 -16.11
C ARG A 365 40.57 -5.67 -15.29
N LYS A 366 41.39 -4.77 -14.75
CA LYS A 366 42.53 -5.12 -13.88
C LYS A 366 42.13 -5.36 -12.43
N LEU A 367 40.88 -5.11 -12.06
CA LEU A 367 40.38 -5.37 -10.71
C LEU A 367 40.06 -6.86 -10.55
N GLU A 368 40.52 -7.41 -9.44
CA GLU A 368 40.31 -8.81 -9.07
C GLU A 368 38.81 -9.11 -8.93
N GLY A 369 38.32 -10.17 -9.59
CA GLY A 369 36.91 -10.58 -9.53
C GLY A 369 36.00 -10.04 -10.64
N VAL A 370 36.49 -9.19 -11.56
CA VAL A 370 35.68 -8.67 -12.68
C VAL A 370 35.71 -9.66 -13.86
N ARG A 371 34.57 -10.31 -14.17
CA ARG A 371 34.38 -11.14 -15.37
C ARG A 371 33.45 -10.45 -16.38
N ARG A 372 33.90 -10.38 -17.63
CA ARG A 372 33.03 -9.95 -18.75
C ARG A 372 32.09 -11.09 -19.09
N ILE A 373 30.78 -10.87 -18.90
CA ILE A 373 29.73 -11.76 -19.40
C ILE A 373 29.36 -11.21 -20.78
N SER A 374 29.67 -11.97 -21.83
CA SER A 374 29.40 -11.64 -23.24
C SER A 374 27.94 -11.85 -23.60
#